data_AF-A0A377CVA6-F1
#
_entry.id   AF-A0A377CVA6-F1
#
_cell.length_a   1.000
_cell.length_b   1.000
_cell.length_c   1.000
_cell.angle_alpha   90.00
_cell.angle_beta   90.00
_cell.angle_gamma   90.00
#
_symmetry.space_group_name_H-M   'P 1'
#
loop_
_entity.id
_entity.type
_entity.pdbx_description
1 polymer ?
#
loop_
_entity_poly.entity_id
_entity_poly.type
_entity_poly.pdbx_seq_one_letter_code
_entity_poly.pdbx_strand_id
1 'polypeptide(L)'
;MRRERGVKLELINPPEEAFVDGRIIRALQANLFAVLRDILFVYGQIHNTVRFPNLNLDNSVHITNLVFSILRNARALHVGEAPNMVVCWGGHSINENEYLYARRVGNQLGLRELNICTGCGRERWKRR
;
A
#
# COMPACT_ATOMS: atom_id res chain seq x y z
N MET A 1 -21.46 4.56 0.15
CA MET A 1 -22.70 4.95 -0.54
C MET A 1 -22.53 4.88 -2.05
N ARG A 2 -23.42 4.19 -2.76
CA ARG A 2 -23.41 4.13 -4.24
C ARG A 2 -23.99 5.42 -4.82
N ARG A 3 -23.32 5.98 -5.82
CA ARG A 3 -23.69 7.18 -6.57
C ARG A 3 -23.55 6.90 -8.07
N GLU A 4 -24.13 7.73 -8.90
CA GLU A 4 -24.06 7.61 -10.37
C GLU A 4 -22.61 7.58 -10.89
N ARG A 5 -21.70 8.31 -10.23
CA ARG A 5 -20.26 8.38 -10.60
C ARG A 5 -19.36 7.47 -9.76
N GLY A 6 -19.92 6.48 -9.06
CA GLY A 6 -19.16 5.47 -8.31
C GLY A 6 -19.44 5.43 -6.82
N VAL A 7 -18.41 5.16 -6.01
CA VAL A 7 -18.54 4.91 -4.57
C VAL A 7 -18.04 6.13 -3.77
N LYS A 8 -18.86 6.58 -2.82
CA LYS A 8 -18.47 7.59 -1.81
C LYS A 8 -18.32 6.92 -0.45
N LEU A 9 -17.25 7.26 0.27
CA LEU A 9 -17.07 6.91 1.68
C LEU A 9 -17.60 8.04 2.56
N GLU A 10 -18.36 7.67 3.58
CA GLU A 10 -18.83 8.55 4.63
C GLU A 10 -18.08 8.21 5.90
N LEU A 11 -17.55 9.23 6.57
CA LEU A 11 -16.75 9.08 7.79
C LEU A 11 -17.52 9.70 8.95
N ILE A 12 -17.81 8.90 9.97
CA ILE A 12 -18.52 9.32 11.18
C ILE A 12 -17.49 9.38 12.31
N ASN A 13 -17.37 10.53 12.97
CA ASN A 13 -16.38 10.81 14.01
C ASN A 13 -14.93 10.46 13.61
N PRO A 14 -14.42 10.95 12.45
CA PRO A 14 -13.03 10.69 12.07
C PRO A 14 -12.06 11.50 12.95
N PRO A 15 -10.79 11.04 13.09
CA PRO A 15 -9.76 11.80 13.81
C PRO A 15 -9.52 13.17 13.16
N GLU A 16 -9.50 14.23 13.97
CA GLU A 16 -9.30 15.61 13.47
C GLU A 16 -7.94 15.80 12.77
N GLU A 17 -6.89 15.10 13.25
CA GLU A 17 -5.54 15.09 12.65
C GLU A 17 -5.50 14.63 11.18
N ALA A 18 -6.56 13.97 10.69
CA ALA A 18 -6.65 13.55 9.29
C ALA A 18 -7.06 14.69 8.34
N PHE A 19 -7.43 15.87 8.87
CA PHE A 19 -7.94 17.01 8.13
C PHE A 19 -7.04 18.24 8.25
N VAL A 20 -6.99 19.02 7.18
CA VAL A 20 -6.42 20.37 7.15
C VAL A 20 -7.52 21.28 6.60
N ASP A 21 -7.93 22.29 7.36
CA ASP A 21 -9.04 23.20 7.03
C ASP A 21 -10.35 22.46 6.65
N GLY A 22 -10.68 21.40 7.39
CA GLY A 22 -11.86 20.58 7.16
C GLY A 22 -11.79 19.70 5.90
N ARG A 23 -10.65 19.64 5.21
CA ARG A 23 -10.43 18.76 4.05
C ARG A 23 -9.48 17.63 4.42
N ILE A 24 -9.88 16.39 4.09
CA ILE A 24 -9.05 15.22 4.34
C ILE A 24 -7.72 15.32 3.56
N ILE A 25 -6.62 14.92 4.20
CA ILE A 25 -5.31 14.84 3.55
C ILE A 25 -5.41 13.84 2.38
N ARG A 26 -5.01 14.26 1.17
CA ARG A 26 -5.17 13.46 -0.07
C ARG A 26 -4.54 12.07 0.02
N ALA A 27 -3.39 11.93 0.68
CA ALA A 27 -2.73 10.65 0.88
C ALA A 27 -3.60 9.69 1.74
N LEU A 28 -4.24 10.20 2.80
CA LEU A 28 -5.16 9.40 3.61
C LEU A 28 -6.41 9.01 2.83
N GLN A 29 -6.96 9.93 2.02
CA GLN A 29 -8.07 9.63 1.14
C GLN A 29 -7.74 8.51 0.14
N ALA A 30 -6.57 8.57 -0.52
CA ALA A 30 -6.11 7.53 -1.43
C ALA A 30 -5.94 6.19 -0.69
N ASN A 31 -5.37 6.20 0.52
CA ASN A 31 -5.23 5.01 1.35
C ASN A 31 -6.58 4.39 1.75
N LEU A 32 -7.61 5.20 2.07
CA LEU A 32 -8.95 4.68 2.37
C LEU A 32 -9.55 3.92 1.18
N PHE A 33 -9.38 4.43 -0.04
CA PHE A 33 -9.83 3.72 -1.24
C PHE A 33 -8.96 2.50 -1.57
N ALA A 34 -7.66 2.54 -1.28
CA ALA A 34 -6.79 1.37 -1.40
C ALA A 34 -7.23 0.25 -0.44
N VAL A 35 -7.54 0.58 0.82
CA VAL A 35 -8.09 -0.37 1.81
C VAL A 35 -9.41 -0.97 1.30
N LEU A 36 -10.35 -0.14 0.83
CA LEU A 36 -11.61 -0.62 0.28
C LEU A 36 -11.39 -1.59 -0.89
N ARG A 37 -10.51 -1.23 -1.82
CA ARG A 37 -10.17 -2.04 -2.99
C ARG A 37 -9.58 -3.39 -2.57
N ASP A 38 -8.58 -3.39 -1.71
CA ASP A 38 -7.81 -4.58 -1.39
C ASP A 38 -8.61 -5.56 -0.54
N ILE A 39 -9.39 -5.07 0.45
CA ILE A 39 -10.28 -5.92 1.25
C ILE A 39 -11.34 -6.59 0.37
N LEU A 40 -12.05 -5.81 -0.45
CA LEU A 40 -13.12 -6.35 -1.30
C LEU A 40 -12.57 -7.30 -2.37
N PHE A 41 -11.41 -6.98 -2.96
CA PHE A 41 -10.77 -7.84 -3.95
C PHE A 41 -10.35 -9.17 -3.31
N VAL A 42 -9.56 -9.14 -2.24
CA VAL A 42 -9.06 -10.37 -1.59
C VAL A 42 -10.21 -11.23 -1.09
N TYR A 43 -11.19 -10.63 -0.40
CA TYR A 43 -12.38 -11.36 0.07
C TYR A 43 -13.14 -12.00 -1.09
N GLY A 44 -13.36 -11.26 -2.19
CA GLY A 44 -14.02 -11.77 -3.38
C GLY A 44 -13.23 -12.86 -4.11
N GLN A 45 -11.91 -12.92 -3.97
CA GLN A 45 -11.09 -13.96 -4.58
C GLN A 45 -11.06 -15.25 -3.76
N ILE A 46 -11.03 -15.12 -2.42
CA ILE A 46 -10.98 -16.25 -1.50
C ILE A 46 -12.36 -16.91 -1.34
N HIS A 47 -13.42 -16.12 -1.23
CA HIS A 47 -14.76 -16.64 -0.90
C HIS A 47 -15.68 -16.83 -2.12
N ASN A 48 -15.46 -16.13 -3.24
CA ASN A 48 -16.22 -16.35 -4.46
C ASN A 48 -15.39 -17.14 -5.48
N THR A 49 -15.60 -18.45 -5.50
CA THR A 49 -15.00 -19.43 -6.43
C THR A 49 -15.31 -19.17 -7.91
N VAL A 50 -16.13 -18.17 -8.25
CA VAL A 50 -16.49 -17.84 -9.63
C VAL A 50 -15.30 -17.25 -10.41
N ARG A 51 -14.39 -16.50 -9.77
CA ARG A 51 -13.23 -15.89 -10.47
C ARG A 51 -11.96 -16.73 -10.38
N PHE A 52 -11.82 -17.53 -9.32
CA PHE A 52 -10.76 -18.51 -9.15
C PHE A 52 -11.40 -19.83 -8.71
N PRO A 53 -11.95 -20.61 -9.65
CA PRO A 53 -12.43 -21.93 -9.32
C PRO A 53 -11.26 -22.73 -8.72
N ASN A 54 -11.46 -23.27 -7.52
CA ASN A 54 -10.50 -24.12 -6.82
C ASN A 54 -9.22 -23.42 -6.32
N LEU A 55 -9.32 -22.18 -5.82
CA LEU A 55 -8.22 -21.56 -5.07
C LEU A 55 -7.86 -22.44 -3.85
N ASN A 56 -6.81 -23.23 -4.01
CA ASN A 56 -6.18 -24.01 -2.95
C ASN A 56 -5.04 -23.20 -2.31
N LEU A 57 -5.22 -22.76 -1.06
CA LEU A 57 -4.23 -21.99 -0.30
C LEU A 57 -3.06 -22.82 0.23
N ASP A 58 -3.08 -24.14 0.08
CA ASP A 58 -1.95 -25.03 0.37
C ASP A 58 -1.06 -25.26 -0.87
N ASN A 59 -1.51 -24.81 -2.05
CA ASN A 59 -0.75 -24.94 -3.29
C ASN A 59 0.10 -23.68 -3.54
N SER A 60 1.42 -23.85 -3.61
CA SER A 60 2.37 -22.76 -3.84
C SER A 60 2.08 -21.95 -5.12
N VAL A 61 1.70 -22.60 -6.22
CA VAL A 61 1.38 -21.95 -7.49
C VAL A 61 0.16 -21.04 -7.35
N HIS A 62 -0.84 -21.48 -6.60
CA HIS A 62 -2.04 -20.69 -6.35
C HIS A 62 -1.73 -19.47 -5.47
N ILE A 63 -0.91 -19.64 -4.42
CA ILE A 63 -0.48 -18.53 -3.56
C ILE A 63 0.30 -17.48 -4.37
N THR A 64 1.25 -17.90 -5.21
CA THR A 64 2.02 -16.97 -6.06
C THR A 64 1.12 -16.19 -7.01
N ASN A 65 0.17 -16.87 -7.68
CA ASN A 65 -0.78 -16.22 -8.57
C ASN A 65 -1.75 -15.28 -7.85
N LEU A 66 -2.12 -15.61 -6.61
CA LEU A 66 -2.94 -14.74 -5.76
C LEU A 66 -2.19 -13.45 -5.40
N VAL A 67 -0.93 -13.56 -4.94
CA VAL A 67 -0.08 -12.38 -4.65
C VAL A 67 0.07 -11.50 -5.89
N PHE A 68 0.37 -12.10 -7.04
CA PHE A 68 0.45 -11.37 -8.32
C PHE A 68 -0.87 -10.67 -8.66
N SER A 69 -2.01 -11.35 -8.51
CA SER A 69 -3.32 -10.79 -8.81
C SER A 69 -3.69 -9.62 -7.91
N ILE A 70 -3.33 -9.67 -6.62
CA ILE A 70 -3.50 -8.57 -5.67
C ILE A 70 -2.68 -7.36 -6.10
N LEU A 71 -1.38 -7.54 -6.37
CA LEU A 71 -0.48 -6.44 -6.78
C LEU A 71 -0.90 -5.83 -8.13
N ARG A 72 -1.34 -6.66 -9.08
CA ARG A 72 -1.88 -6.22 -10.37
C ARG A 72 -3.16 -5.40 -10.19
N ASN A 73 -4.10 -5.89 -9.38
CA ASN A 73 -5.33 -5.15 -9.07
C ASN A 73 -5.04 -3.83 -8.33
N ALA A 74 -3.97 -3.81 -7.53
CA ALA A 74 -3.50 -2.62 -6.87
C ALA A 74 -2.83 -1.58 -7.79
N ARG A 75 -2.63 -1.93 -9.08
CA ARG A 75 -1.87 -1.15 -10.07
C ARG A 75 -0.43 -0.88 -9.62
N ALA A 76 0.17 -1.84 -8.91
CA ALA A 76 1.55 -1.74 -8.41
C ALA A 76 2.59 -2.35 -9.37
N LEU A 77 2.16 -3.06 -10.42
CA LEU A 77 3.02 -3.69 -11.40
C LEU A 77 2.94 -2.91 -12.71
N HIS A 78 4.03 -2.25 -13.10
CA HIS A 78 4.14 -1.53 -14.37
C HIS A 78 4.97 -2.33 -15.38
N VAL A 79 4.49 -2.42 -16.61
CA VAL A 79 5.16 -3.16 -17.69
C VAL A 79 6.08 -2.23 -18.46
N GLY A 80 7.29 -2.69 -18.75
CA GLY A 80 8.26 -1.94 -19.58
C GLY A 80 9.07 -0.89 -18.84
N GLU A 81 8.89 -0.74 -17.52
CA GLU A 81 9.78 0.07 -16.68
C GLU A 81 11.09 -0.68 -16.40
N ALA A 82 12.22 0.02 -16.47
CA ALA A 82 13.50 -0.53 -16.04
C ALA A 82 13.48 -0.81 -14.52
N PRO A 83 14.14 -1.87 -14.03
CA PRO A 83 14.13 -2.19 -12.61
C PRO A 83 14.71 -1.05 -11.76
N ASN A 84 13.89 -0.41 -10.93
CA ASN A 84 14.31 0.71 -10.06
C ASN A 84 13.74 0.63 -8.63
N MET A 85 13.03 -0.44 -8.27
CA MET A 85 12.39 -0.58 -6.96
C MET A 85 13.33 -1.23 -5.94
N VAL A 86 13.60 -0.55 -4.83
CA VAL A 86 14.42 -1.03 -3.71
C VAL A 86 13.53 -1.33 -2.51
N VAL A 87 13.57 -2.57 -2.02
CA VAL A 87 12.86 -2.95 -0.79
C VAL A 87 13.76 -2.64 0.42
N CYS A 88 13.29 -1.78 1.31
CA CYS A 88 14.01 -1.41 2.52
C CYS A 88 13.28 -1.93 3.76
N TRP A 89 14.01 -2.61 4.64
CA TRP A 89 13.53 -3.08 5.94
C TRP A 89 14.31 -2.40 7.06
N GLY A 90 13.67 -2.24 8.22
CA GLY A 90 14.27 -1.60 9.38
C GLY A 90 13.43 -1.77 10.64
N GLY A 91 13.98 -1.37 11.79
CA GLY A 91 13.30 -1.44 13.07
C GLY A 91 12.18 -0.41 13.22
N HIS A 92 11.10 -0.77 13.92
CA HIS A 92 9.98 0.13 14.20
C HIS A 92 10.35 1.27 15.17
N SER A 93 11.25 1.00 16.12
CA SER A 93 11.74 1.93 17.14
C SER A 93 13.26 1.92 17.17
N ILE A 94 13.84 3.08 16.92
CA ILE A 94 15.24 3.28 16.50
C ILE A 94 15.71 4.63 17.01
N ASN A 95 17.01 4.79 17.20
CA ASN A 95 17.57 6.04 17.72
C ASN A 95 17.71 7.11 16.61
N GLU A 96 18.11 8.32 16.98
CA GLU A 96 18.25 9.43 16.02
C GLU A 96 19.40 9.24 15.02
N ASN A 97 20.52 8.67 15.46
CA ASN A 97 21.67 8.40 14.59
C ASN A 97 21.31 7.42 13.48
N GLU A 98 20.61 6.37 13.88
CA GLU A 98 19.90 5.46 13.02
C GLU A 98 19.00 6.28 12.09
N TYR A 99 17.94 6.94 12.58
CA TYR A 99 17.01 7.73 11.77
C TYR A 99 17.70 8.54 10.63
N LEU A 100 18.73 9.30 10.98
CA LEU A 100 19.49 10.15 10.06
C LEU A 100 20.25 9.34 9.01
N TYR A 101 20.78 8.17 9.38
CA TYR A 101 21.44 7.25 8.45
C TYR A 101 20.47 6.75 7.37
N ALA A 102 19.29 6.20 7.70
CA ALA A 102 18.39 5.73 6.64
C ALA A 102 17.81 6.88 5.82
N ARG A 103 17.63 8.07 6.41
CA ARG A 103 17.29 9.27 5.64
C ARG A 103 18.39 9.63 4.63
N ARG A 104 19.66 9.53 5.01
CA ARG A 104 20.80 9.74 4.12
C ARG A 104 20.84 8.68 3.01
N VAL A 105 20.62 7.40 3.34
CA VAL A 105 20.53 6.32 2.35
C VAL A 105 19.38 6.58 1.37
N GLY A 106 18.18 6.90 1.87
CA GLY A 106 17.02 7.22 1.03
C GLY A 106 17.26 8.41 0.10
N ASN A 107 17.97 9.44 0.56
CA ASN A 107 18.38 10.56 -0.28
C ASN A 107 19.33 10.11 -1.42
N GLN A 108 20.33 9.28 -1.10
CA GLN A 108 21.26 8.76 -2.10
C GLN A 108 20.58 7.83 -3.13
N LEU A 109 19.58 7.05 -2.72
CA LEU A 109 18.74 6.27 -3.63
C LEU A 109 17.91 7.18 -4.54
N GLY A 110 17.28 8.22 -3.98
CA GLY A 110 16.49 9.18 -4.74
C GLY A 110 17.29 9.99 -5.76
N LEU A 111 18.55 10.33 -5.46
CA LEU A 111 19.47 10.97 -6.41
C LEU A 111 19.79 10.12 -7.65
N ARG A 112 19.47 8.82 -7.61
CA ARG A 112 19.67 7.86 -8.70
C ARG A 112 18.36 7.38 -9.29
N GLU A 113 17.27 8.10 -9.02
CA GLU A 113 15.92 7.78 -9.54
C GLU A 113 15.43 6.39 -9.12
N LEU A 114 15.87 5.90 -7.95
CA LEU A 114 15.42 4.64 -7.38
C LEU A 114 14.18 4.85 -6.51
N ASN A 115 13.17 4.01 -6.73
CA ASN A 115 11.96 3.95 -5.95
C ASN A 115 12.15 3.11 -4.69
N ILE A 116 11.35 3.36 -3.66
CA ILE A 116 11.45 2.67 -2.37
C ILE A 116 10.14 1.94 -2.04
N CYS A 117 10.25 0.66 -1.68
CA CYS A 117 9.19 -0.13 -1.06
C CYS A 117 9.56 -0.42 0.41
N THR A 118 8.60 -0.28 1.34
CA THR A 118 8.81 -0.49 2.79
C THR A 118 7.56 -1.06 3.44
N GLY A 119 7.69 -1.62 4.65
CA GLY A 119 6.54 -1.98 5.48
C GLY A 119 5.76 -0.75 5.94
N CYS A 120 4.42 -0.80 5.95
CA CYS A 120 3.60 0.33 6.40
C CYS A 120 3.59 0.43 7.94
N GLY A 121 3.94 1.59 8.51
CA GLY A 121 3.91 1.82 9.96
C GLY A 121 4.46 3.18 10.38
N ARG A 122 4.25 3.56 11.64
CA ARG A 122 4.85 4.74 12.33
C ARG A 122 6.36 4.56 12.57
N GLU A 123 7.07 3.98 11.60
CA GLU A 123 8.52 3.84 11.62
C GLU A 123 9.15 5.23 11.77
N ARG A 124 9.99 5.38 12.79
CA ARG A 124 10.59 6.68 13.11
C ARG A 124 11.35 7.23 11.89
N TRP A 125 12.00 6.38 11.10
CA TRP A 125 12.70 6.67 9.83
C TRP A 125 11.86 7.32 8.73
N LYS A 126 10.53 7.26 8.84
CA LYS A 126 9.59 7.88 7.88
C LYS A 126 8.99 9.19 8.36
N ARG A 127 9.26 9.61 9.60
CA ARG A 127 8.78 10.90 10.10
C ARG A 127 9.59 12.03 9.45
N ARG A 128 8.90 13.12 9.12
CA ARG A 128 9.51 14.33 8.55
C ARG A 128 10.40 15.04 9.55
#